data_AF-A0A2V6V8I2-F1
#
_entry.id   AF-A0A2V6V8I2-F1
#
_cell.length_a   1.000
_cell.length_b   1.000
_cell.length_c   1.000
_cell.angle_alpha   90.00
_cell.angle_beta   90.00
_cell.angle_gamma   90.00
#
_symmetry.space_group_name_H-M   'P 1'
#
loop_
_entity.id
_entity.type
_entity.pdbx_description
1 polymer ?
#
loop_
_entity_poly.entity_id
_entity_poly.type
_entity_poly.pdbx_seq_one_letter_code
_entity_poly.pdbx_strand_id
1 'polypeptide(L)'
;MKRILIVGLSILAIVVGTSLMSPAAPKNDGRPDGGTLGYGEYGRPSTLDPITSNEMISLRITELVFNGLVGIDEKQQIVPELAERWEVSKDGRAYTFFLRKDVTWHPKEGEDSK
;
A
#
# COMPACT_ATOMS: atom_id res chain seq x y z
N MET A 1 -29.62 -12.98 -44.46
CA MET A 1 -28.58 -13.95 -44.03
C MET A 1 -27.27 -13.28 -43.57
N LYS A 2 -26.65 -12.38 -44.36
CA LYS A 2 -25.41 -11.66 -43.94
C LYS A 2 -25.54 -10.80 -42.66
N ARG A 3 -26.71 -10.19 -42.41
CA ARG A 3 -26.97 -9.38 -41.20
C ARG A 3 -27.11 -10.19 -39.90
N ILE A 4 -27.53 -11.46 -40.00
CA ILE A 4 -27.70 -12.35 -38.84
C ILE A 4 -26.33 -12.92 -38.42
N LEU A 5 -25.43 -13.16 -39.38
CA LEU A 5 -24.04 -13.55 -39.10
C LEU A 5 -23.26 -12.44 -38.37
N ILE A 6 -23.45 -11.17 -38.73
CA ILE A 6 -22.74 -10.05 -38.12
C ILE A 6 -23.18 -9.87 -36.65
N VAL A 7 -24.46 -10.01 -36.34
CA VAL A 7 -24.97 -9.91 -34.96
C VAL A 7 -24.47 -11.08 -34.09
N GLY A 8 -24.40 -12.30 -34.64
CA GLY A 8 -23.84 -13.46 -33.94
C GLY A 8 -22.34 -13.32 -33.63
N LEU A 9 -21.57 -12.70 -34.52
CA LEU A 9 -20.14 -12.46 -34.33
C LEU A 9 -19.87 -11.40 -33.24
N SER A 10 -20.72 -10.37 -33.15
CA SER A 10 -20.63 -9.32 -32.12
C SER A 10 -20.95 -9.84 -30.72
N ILE A 11 -21.90 -10.75 -30.58
CA ILE A 11 -22.27 -11.36 -29.28
C ILE A 11 -21.15 -12.28 -28.80
N LEU A 12 -20.49 -13.02 -29.71
CA LEU A 12 -19.36 -13.88 -29.35
C LEU A 12 -18.13 -13.06 -28.91
N ALA A 13 -17.88 -11.90 -29.52
CA ALA A 13 -16.79 -10.99 -29.12
C ALA A 13 -17.00 -10.39 -27.72
N ILE A 14 -18.25 -10.14 -27.31
CA ILE A 14 -18.57 -9.65 -25.95
C ILE A 14 -18.40 -10.74 -24.89
N VAL A 15 -18.72 -12.00 -25.22
CA VAL A 15 -18.56 -13.15 -24.28
C VAL A 15 -17.09 -13.54 -24.10
N VAL A 16 -16.25 -13.39 -25.13
CA VAL A 16 -14.80 -13.64 -25.00
C VAL A 16 -14.11 -12.49 -24.25
N GLY A 17 -14.55 -11.24 -24.43
CA GLY A 17 -13.97 -10.07 -23.76
C GLY A 17 -14.13 -10.04 -22.24
N THR A 18 -15.20 -10.63 -21.69
CA THR A 18 -15.44 -10.66 -20.23
C THR A 18 -14.68 -11.77 -19.50
N SER A 19 -14.07 -12.71 -20.23
CA SER A 19 -13.34 -13.85 -19.65
C SER A 19 -11.88 -13.56 -19.25
N LEU A 20 -11.40 -12.33 -19.44
CA LEU A 20 -10.05 -11.90 -19.05
C LEU A 20 -9.96 -11.29 -17.64
N MET A 21 -11.08 -11.15 -16.93
CA MET A 21 -11.10 -10.81 -15.51
C MET A 21 -11.30 -12.08 -14.68
N SER A 22 -10.34 -13.00 -14.70
CA SER A 22 -10.27 -13.99 -13.63
C SER A 22 -9.87 -13.25 -12.35
N PRO A 23 -10.68 -13.27 -11.27
CA PRO A 23 -10.18 -12.85 -9.97
C PRO A 23 -8.96 -13.71 -9.65
N ALA A 24 -7.87 -13.08 -9.20
CA ALA A 24 -6.68 -13.79 -8.78
C ALA A 24 -7.09 -14.87 -7.77
N ALA A 25 -6.64 -16.11 -7.99
CA ALA A 25 -6.94 -17.20 -7.09
C ALA A 25 -6.51 -16.84 -5.66
N PRO A 26 -7.31 -17.19 -4.65
CA PRO A 26 -7.02 -16.84 -3.26
C PRO A 26 -5.64 -17.38 -2.87
N LYS A 27 -4.83 -16.52 -2.25
CA LYS A 27 -3.54 -16.96 -1.70
C LYS A 27 -3.87 -17.75 -0.43
N ASN A 28 -3.87 -19.08 -0.52
CA ASN A 28 -4.05 -19.99 0.62
C ASN A 28 -2.86 -19.96 1.61
N ASP A 29 -2.38 -18.76 1.98
CA ASP A 29 -1.31 -18.54 2.97
C ASP A 29 -1.85 -18.13 4.36
N GLY A 30 -3.19 -18.16 4.53
CA GLY A 30 -3.86 -17.82 5.78
C GLY A 30 -4.06 -16.32 6.01
N ARG A 31 -3.66 -15.46 5.07
CA ARG A 31 -3.99 -14.03 5.09
C ARG A 31 -5.33 -13.79 4.39
N PRO A 32 -6.13 -12.80 4.81
CA PRO A 32 -7.31 -12.40 4.06
C PRO A 32 -6.93 -12.06 2.62
N ASP A 33 -7.74 -12.50 1.66
CA ASP A 33 -7.61 -12.03 0.29
C ASP A 33 -7.72 -10.51 0.31
N GLY A 34 -6.66 -9.83 -0.11
CA GLY A 34 -6.61 -8.36 -0.14
C GLY A 34 -7.73 -7.77 -1.01
N GLY A 35 -7.86 -6.45 -1.00
CA GLY A 35 -8.93 -5.81 -1.76
C GLY A 35 -8.70 -4.30 -1.95
N THR A 36 -9.69 -3.65 -2.56
CA THR A 36 -9.69 -2.19 -2.70
C THR A 36 -10.36 -1.57 -1.47
N LEU A 37 -9.62 -0.70 -0.77
CA LEU A 37 -10.17 0.17 0.26
C LEU A 37 -10.44 1.55 -0.33
N GLY A 38 -11.70 2.00 -0.29
CA GLY A 38 -12.05 3.39 -0.59
C GLY A 38 -11.78 4.26 0.64
N TYR A 39 -10.79 5.15 0.56
CA TYR A 39 -10.46 6.11 1.61
C TYR A 39 -10.82 7.52 1.16
N GLY A 40 -11.80 8.13 1.82
CA GLY A 40 -12.23 9.50 1.52
C GLY A 40 -11.58 10.50 2.48
N GLU A 41 -10.91 11.51 1.92
CA GLU A 41 -10.48 12.68 2.68
C GLU A 41 -11.34 13.91 2.37
N TYR A 42 -11.51 14.79 3.35
CA TYR A 42 -12.38 15.97 3.22
C TYR A 42 -11.76 17.09 2.38
N GLY A 43 -10.45 17.01 2.11
CA GLY A 43 -9.71 18.01 1.38
C GLY A 43 -8.55 17.43 0.58
N ARG A 44 -7.79 18.32 -0.05
CA ARG A 44 -6.58 17.97 -0.80
C ARG A 44 -5.36 18.14 0.12
N PRO A 45 -4.37 17.22 0.08
CA PRO A 45 -3.12 17.44 0.79
C PRO A 45 -2.40 18.65 0.20
N SER A 46 -1.73 19.42 1.06
CA SER A 46 -0.88 20.54 0.64
C SER A 46 0.47 20.06 0.08
N THR A 47 0.96 18.90 0.54
CA THR A 47 2.20 18.27 0.09
C THR A 47 2.14 16.76 0.29
N LEU A 48 2.99 16.01 -0.41
CA LEU A 48 3.24 14.58 -0.16
C LEU A 48 4.68 14.33 0.33
N ASP A 49 5.43 15.41 0.58
CA ASP A 49 6.74 15.33 1.19
C ASP A 49 6.58 15.28 2.72
N PRO A 50 6.99 14.19 3.39
CA PRO A 50 6.83 14.03 4.83
C PRO A 50 7.66 15.05 5.62
N ILE A 51 8.70 15.66 5.02
CA ILE A 51 9.55 16.67 5.70
C ILE A 51 8.80 18.00 5.83
N THR A 52 7.94 18.33 4.86
CA THR A 52 7.24 19.62 4.79
C THR A 52 5.76 19.53 5.18
N SER A 53 5.26 18.33 5.45
CA SER A 53 3.88 18.08 5.88
C SER A 53 3.62 18.67 7.27
N ASN A 54 2.64 19.56 7.39
CA ASN A 54 2.29 20.21 8.66
C ASN A 54 0.77 20.32 8.91
N GLU A 55 -0.03 19.68 8.06
CA GLU A 55 -1.48 19.62 8.19
C GLU A 55 -1.95 18.17 8.09
N MET A 56 -3.10 17.89 8.70
CA MET A 56 -3.54 16.53 9.03
C MET A 56 -3.82 15.63 7.81
N ILE A 57 -4.29 16.19 6.70
CA ILE A 57 -4.53 15.45 5.44
C ILE A 57 -3.20 14.96 4.87
N SER A 58 -2.22 15.85 4.70
CA SER A 58 -0.88 15.48 4.21
C SER A 58 -0.23 14.45 5.13
N LEU A 59 -0.26 14.66 6.45
CA LEU A 59 0.30 13.72 7.42
C LEU A 59 -0.29 12.32 7.27
N ARG A 60 -1.63 12.19 7.28
CA ARG A 60 -2.31 10.90 7.11
C ARG A 60 -1.96 10.22 5.80
N ILE A 61 -1.95 10.96 4.69
CA ILE A 61 -1.60 10.38 3.38
C ILE A 61 -0.13 9.95 3.35
N THR A 62 0.78 10.74 3.94
CA THR A 62 2.20 10.35 4.02
C THR A 62 2.43 9.13 4.90
N GLU A 63 1.68 8.95 5.99
CA GLU A 63 1.72 7.75 6.84
C GLU A 63 1.27 6.48 6.11
N LEU A 64 0.48 6.59 5.03
CA LEU A 64 0.12 5.45 4.19
C LEU A 64 1.25 5.04 3.21
N VAL A 65 2.22 5.91 2.97
CA VAL A 65 3.26 5.72 1.94
C VAL A 65 4.64 5.45 2.57
N PHE A 66 4.92 6.08 3.71
CA PHE A 66 6.21 6.03 4.40
C PHE A 66 6.08 5.34 5.76
N ASN A 67 7.16 4.67 6.17
CA ASN A 67 7.27 4.07 7.49
C ASN A 67 8.30 4.82 8.35
N GLY A 68 8.04 4.95 9.64
CA GLY A 68 8.96 5.45 10.65
C GLY A 68 9.84 4.35 11.25
N LEU A 69 10.72 4.75 12.18
CA LEU A 69 11.49 3.78 12.97
C LEU A 69 10.58 2.99 13.92
N VAL A 70 9.56 3.66 14.47
CA VAL A 70 8.55 3.12 15.38
C VAL A 70 7.20 3.70 15.00
N GLY A 71 6.13 2.95 15.28
CA GLY A 71 4.74 3.37 15.09
C GLY A 71 4.00 3.52 16.42
N ILE A 72 2.71 3.84 16.33
CA ILE A 72 1.78 3.92 17.45
C ILE A 72 0.61 2.99 17.17
N ASP A 73 0.29 2.09 18.10
CA ASP A 73 -0.84 1.17 17.97
C ASP A 73 -2.18 1.78 18.41
N GLU A 74 -3.28 1.03 18.27
CA GLU A 74 -4.63 1.46 18.67
C GLU A 74 -4.76 1.77 20.18
N LYS A 75 -3.82 1.28 20.99
CA LYS A 75 -3.73 1.54 22.44
C LYS A 75 -2.77 2.67 22.76
N GLN A 76 -2.33 3.42 21.76
CA GLN A 76 -1.38 4.52 21.86
C GLN A 76 -0.01 4.10 22.42
N GLN A 77 0.38 2.85 22.21
CA GLN A 77 1.68 2.33 22.61
C GLN A 77 2.68 2.46 21.46
N ILE A 78 3.93 2.78 21.81
CA ILE A 78 5.04 2.78 20.84
C ILE A 78 5.33 1.32 20.47
N VAL A 79 5.28 1.01 19.17
CA VAL A 79 5.48 -0.33 18.64
C VAL A 79 6.56 -0.36 17.56
N PRO A 80 7.22 -1.51 17.34
CA PRO A 80 8.17 -1.69 16.24
C PRO A 80 7.56 -1.39 14.87
N GLU A 81 8.32 -0.67 14.03
CA GLU A 81 7.99 -0.45 12.61
C GLU A 81 9.21 -0.83 11.76
N LEU A 82 9.97 0.11 11.17
CA LEU A 82 11.21 -0.23 10.46
C LEU A 82 12.30 -0.76 11.41
N ALA A 83 12.31 -0.31 12.67
CA ALA A 83 13.14 -0.91 13.70
C ALA A 83 12.41 -2.08 14.36
N GLU A 84 13.06 -3.23 14.44
CA GLU A 84 12.53 -4.41 15.14
C GLU A 84 12.68 -4.30 16.67
N ARG A 85 13.70 -3.55 17.12
CA ARG A 85 13.95 -3.20 18.52
C ARG A 85 14.85 -1.97 18.60
N TRP A 86 14.91 -1.37 19.79
CA TRP A 86 15.84 -0.28 20.09
C TRP A 86 16.35 -0.38 21.52
N GLU A 87 17.52 0.21 21.74
CA GLU A 87 18.14 0.36 23.05
C GLU A 87 18.28 1.83 23.38
N VAL A 88 18.04 2.18 24.65
CA VAL A 88 18.18 3.54 25.18
C VAL A 88 19.31 3.55 26.20
N SER A 89 20.23 4.49 26.08
CA SER A 89 21.32 4.65 27.05
C SER A 89 20.79 4.97 28.45
N LYS A 90 21.59 4.67 29.48
CA LYS A 90 21.21 4.90 30.88
C LYS A 90 20.83 6.36 31.20
N ASP A 91 21.41 7.31 30.46
CA ASP A 91 21.13 8.75 30.61
C ASP A 91 20.03 9.26 29.66
N GLY A 92 19.44 8.40 28.83
CA GLY A 92 18.35 8.73 27.92
C GLY A 92 18.73 9.58 26.71
N ARG A 93 20.04 9.74 26.41
CA ARG A 93 20.53 10.65 25.36
C ARG A 93 20.96 9.96 24.06
N ALA A 94 21.15 8.64 24.09
CA ALA A 94 21.50 7.85 22.92
C ALA A 94 20.47 6.75 22.70
N TYR A 95 20.02 6.64 21.45
CA TYR A 95 19.08 5.62 20.99
C TYR A 95 19.75 4.82 19.88
N THR A 96 19.80 3.51 20.02
CA THR A 96 20.32 2.59 19.00
C THR A 96 19.16 1.78 18.43
N PHE A 97 18.83 1.99 17.16
CA PHE A 97 17.76 1.26 16.48
C PHE A 97 18.34 0.12 15.65
N PHE A 98 17.72 -1.05 15.76
CA PHE A 98 18.08 -2.23 14.97
C PHE A 98 17.02 -2.42 13.89
N LEU A 99 17.41 -2.19 12.64
CA LEU A 99 16.49 -2.21 11.50
C LEU A 99 16.23 -3.63 10.99
N ARG A 100 15.00 -3.87 10.55
CA ARG A 100 14.60 -5.05 9.78
C ARG A 100 15.51 -5.23 8.55
N LYS A 101 15.69 -6.48 8.13
CA LYS A 101 16.57 -6.84 7.00
C LYS A 101 15.83 -7.12 5.70
N ASP A 102 14.52 -7.29 5.80
CA ASP A 102 13.60 -7.70 4.74
C ASP A 102 12.77 -6.53 4.19
N VAL A 103 13.22 -5.29 4.40
CA VAL A 103 12.55 -4.08 3.92
C VAL A 103 13.18 -3.58 2.62
N THR A 104 12.34 -3.17 1.68
CA THR A 104 12.74 -2.61 0.39
C THR A 104 12.01 -1.29 0.15
N TRP A 105 12.62 -0.42 -0.66
CA TRP A 105 11.95 0.80 -1.11
C TRP A 105 10.95 0.47 -2.22
N HIS A 106 9.93 1.31 -2.35
CA HIS A 106 9.06 1.30 -3.52
C HIS A 106 9.93 1.44 -4.79
N PRO A 107 9.69 0.64 -5.84
CA PRO A 107 10.41 0.77 -7.08
C PRO A 107 10.14 2.14 -7.71
N LYS A 108 11.15 2.70 -8.36
CA LYS A 108 10.92 3.85 -9.24
C LYS A 108 10.20 3.38 -10.48
N GLU A 109 9.44 4.29 -11.09
CA GLU A 109 8.83 4.02 -12.39
C GLU A 109 9.91 3.61 -13.40
N GLY A 110 9.76 2.41 -13.98
CA GLY A 110 10.70 1.84 -14.95
C GLY A 110 11.85 1.02 -14.35
N GLU A 111 11.94 0.86 -13.03
CA GLU A 111 12.88 -0.06 -12.38
C GLU A 111 12.18 -1.33 -11.89
N ASP A 112 12.76 -2.49 -12.17
CA ASP A 112 12.33 -3.76 -11.56
C ASP A 112 12.65 -3.73 -10.05
N SER A 113 11.75 -4.31 -9.24
CA SER A 113 11.99 -4.47 -7.80
C SER A 113 13.22 -5.36 -7.57
N LYS A 114 14.21 -4.84 -6.83
CA LYS A 114 15.41 -5.59 -6.43
C LYS A 114 15.14 -6.56 -5.28
#